data_AF-A0A6H9LSR5-F1
#
_entry.id   AF-A0A6H9LSR5-F1
#
_cell.length_a   1.000
_cell.length_b   1.000
_cell.length_c   1.000
_cell.angle_alpha   90.00
_cell.angle_beta   90.00
_cell.angle_gamma   90.00
#
_symmetry.space_group_name_H-M   'P 1'
#
loop_
_entity.id
_entity.type
_entity.pdbx_description
1 polymer ?
#
loop_
_entity_poly.entity_id
_entity_poly.type
_entity_poly.pdbx_seq_one_letter_code
_entity_poly.pdbx_strand_id
1 'polypeptide(L)'
;GETYIYINGGGGNASKFTLENWAHDLVATDFNGDGCTDLMISDNWVTNYTKFSWSDCCCRGIRGNVDGDANDEINIADIVHFIDISFYCDIFCTFTCIEEVDMDASGGIDIGDIVYIVSYMFGGGPAPVACSN
;
A
#
# COMPACT_ATOMS: atom_id res chain seq x y z
N GLY A 1 -25.53 -19.08 9.96
CA GLY A 1 -24.65 -19.99 9.20
C GLY A 1 -23.22 -19.63 9.49
N GLU A 2 -22.26 -20.47 9.12
CA GLU A 2 -20.85 -20.10 9.16
C GLU A 2 -20.58 -19.01 8.13
N THR A 3 -19.81 -17.99 8.52
CA THR A 3 -19.35 -16.94 7.60
C THR A 3 -17.91 -17.24 7.21
N TYR A 4 -17.61 -17.12 5.92
CA TYR A 4 -16.26 -17.32 5.38
C TYR A 4 -15.79 -16.06 4.68
N ILE A 5 -14.50 -15.77 4.81
CA ILE A 5 -13.83 -14.71 4.06
C ILE A 5 -12.73 -15.35 3.23
N TYR A 6 -12.64 -14.94 1.98
CA TYR A 6 -11.61 -15.36 1.04
C TYR A 6 -10.74 -14.16 0.70
N ILE A 7 -9.43 -14.24 0.95
CA ILE A 7 -8.51 -13.12 0.72
C ILE A 7 -7.35 -13.56 -0.16
N ASN A 8 -7.01 -12.74 -1.16
CA ASN A 8 -5.93 -12.99 -2.10
C ASN A 8 -5.02 -11.77 -2.17
N GLY A 9 -3.70 -11.96 -2.11
CA GLY A 9 -2.69 -10.92 -2.32
C GLY A 9 -2.31 -10.71 -3.79
N GLY A 10 -3.27 -10.81 -4.72
CA GLY A 10 -3.03 -10.61 -6.17
C GLY A 10 -2.45 -11.82 -6.94
N GLY A 11 -1.90 -12.84 -6.28
CA GLY A 11 -1.27 -14.02 -6.92
C GLY A 11 -2.21 -15.12 -7.42
N GLY A 12 -3.51 -14.84 -7.56
CA GLY A 12 -4.50 -15.78 -8.09
C GLY A 12 -5.01 -16.88 -7.12
N ASN A 13 -4.44 -17.02 -5.91
CA ASN A 13 -4.92 -17.96 -4.88
C ASN A 13 -5.49 -17.20 -3.68
N ALA A 14 -6.72 -17.56 -3.28
CA ALA A 14 -7.38 -16.98 -2.11
C ALA A 14 -7.28 -17.93 -0.90
N SER A 15 -6.85 -17.38 0.23
CA SER A 15 -6.90 -18.04 1.55
C SER A 15 -8.30 -17.96 2.13
N LYS A 16 -8.86 -19.09 2.56
CA LYS A 16 -10.18 -19.16 3.21
C LYS A 16 -10.02 -19.05 4.72
N PHE A 17 -10.71 -18.11 5.33
CA PHE A 17 -10.82 -17.94 6.78
C PHE A 17 -12.25 -18.23 7.23
N THR A 18 -12.40 -19.10 8.22
CA THR A 18 -13.68 -19.42 8.86
C THR A 18 -13.82 -18.56 10.10
N LEU A 19 -14.95 -17.85 10.20
CA LEU A 19 -15.28 -17.05 11.37
C LEU A 19 -16.08 -17.91 12.36
N GLU A 20 -15.72 -17.84 13.64
CA GLU A 20 -16.30 -18.68 14.69
C GLU A 20 -17.76 -18.31 15.04
N ASN A 21 -18.20 -17.09 14.70
CA ASN A 21 -19.53 -16.54 15.00
C ASN A 21 -20.17 -15.84 13.80
N TRP A 22 -21.41 -15.34 13.97
CA TRP A 22 -22.04 -14.45 13.00
C TRP A 22 -21.29 -13.12 12.92
N ALA A 23 -20.54 -12.93 11.84
CA ALA A 23 -19.94 -11.66 11.49
C ALA A 23 -21.02 -10.58 11.35
N HIS A 24 -20.80 -9.44 12.00
CA HIS A 24 -21.66 -8.28 11.95
C HIS A 24 -21.02 -7.15 11.16
N ASP A 25 -19.78 -6.80 11.54
CA ASP A 25 -19.07 -5.65 10.99
C ASP A 25 -17.74 -6.07 10.39
N LEU A 26 -17.40 -5.44 9.26
CA LEU A 26 -16.14 -5.57 8.53
C LEU A 26 -15.54 -4.18 8.36
N VAL A 27 -14.31 -3.98 8.84
CA VAL A 27 -13.59 -2.71 8.74
C VAL A 27 -12.19 -2.96 8.20
N ALA A 28 -11.74 -2.10 7.29
CA ALA A 28 -10.38 -2.08 6.78
C ALA A 28 -9.74 -0.72 7.12
N THR A 29 -8.63 -0.74 7.83
CA THR A 29 -7.83 0.43 8.26
C THR A 29 -6.55 -0.09 8.90
N ASP A 30 -5.48 0.71 9.00
CA ASP A 30 -4.31 0.33 9.80
C ASP A 30 -4.64 0.27 11.31
N PHE A 31 -4.70 -0.93 11.87
CA PHE A 31 -5.07 -1.16 13.27
C PHE A 31 -3.85 -1.38 14.18
N ASN A 32 -2.63 -1.60 13.66
CA ASN A 32 -1.41 -1.75 14.45
C ASN A 32 -0.40 -0.61 14.26
N GLY A 33 -0.67 0.35 13.39
CA GLY A 33 0.21 1.47 13.10
C GLY A 33 1.43 1.06 12.28
N ASP A 34 1.34 -0.01 11.48
CA ASP A 34 2.46 -0.47 10.64
C ASP A 34 2.44 0.09 9.22
N GLY A 35 1.43 0.90 8.87
CA GLY A 35 1.28 1.52 7.56
C GLY A 35 0.65 0.60 6.52
N CYS A 36 0.25 -0.63 6.88
CA CYS A 36 -0.55 -1.49 6.04
C CYS A 36 -2.03 -1.32 6.34
N THR A 37 -2.88 -1.38 5.31
CA THR A 37 -4.31 -1.59 5.54
C THR A 37 -4.51 -2.97 6.17
N ASP A 38 -4.91 -2.99 7.45
CA ASP A 38 -5.36 -4.20 8.14
C ASP A 38 -6.84 -4.46 7.83
N LEU A 39 -7.31 -5.67 8.16
CA LEU A 39 -8.71 -6.06 8.11
C LEU A 39 -9.16 -6.58 9.48
N MET A 40 -10.28 -6.07 9.99
CA MET A 40 -10.91 -6.58 11.20
C MET A 40 -12.37 -6.94 10.96
N ILE A 41 -12.77 -8.09 11.51
CA ILE A 41 -14.17 -8.53 11.55
C ILE A 41 -14.60 -8.72 13.00
N SER A 42 -15.81 -8.31 13.34
CA SER A 42 -16.40 -8.53 14.67
C SER A 42 -17.77 -9.21 14.60
N ASP A 43 -18.17 -9.82 15.72
CA ASP A 43 -19.52 -10.37 15.90
C ASP A 43 -20.55 -9.34 16.42
N ASN A 44 -21.84 -9.69 16.41
CA ASN A 44 -22.97 -8.81 16.77
C ASN A 44 -22.89 -8.18 18.18
N TRP A 45 -21.92 -8.57 19.00
CA TRP A 45 -21.73 -8.07 20.37
C TRP A 45 -20.34 -7.50 20.60
N VAL A 46 -19.50 -7.44 19.55
CA VAL A 46 -18.08 -7.02 19.60
C VAL A 46 -17.30 -7.79 20.68
N THR A 47 -17.75 -8.99 21.01
CA THR A 47 -17.13 -9.83 22.05
C THR A 47 -15.95 -10.62 21.50
N ASN A 48 -15.94 -10.87 20.19
CA ASN A 48 -14.87 -11.54 19.49
C ASN A 48 -14.55 -10.78 18.20
N TYR A 49 -13.26 -10.70 17.87
CA TYR A 49 -12.78 -10.15 16.61
C TYR A 49 -11.71 -11.02 16.00
N THR A 50 -11.68 -11.09 14.67
CA THR A 50 -10.57 -11.65 13.91
C THR A 50 -9.85 -10.50 13.24
N LYS A 51 -8.56 -10.33 13.57
CA LYS A 51 -7.68 -9.35 12.95
C LYS A 51 -6.80 -10.05 11.92
N PHE A 52 -6.78 -9.54 10.70
CA PHE A 52 -5.75 -9.85 9.73
C PHE A 52 -4.87 -8.61 9.59
N SER A 53 -3.59 -8.75 9.90
CA SER A 53 -2.60 -7.73 9.61
C SER A 53 -1.71 -8.14 8.46
N TRP A 54 -1.65 -7.30 7.43
CA TRP A 54 -0.61 -7.44 6.41
C TRP A 54 0.68 -6.89 6.99
N SER A 55 1.78 -7.61 6.87
CA SER A 55 3.11 -7.13 7.30
C SER A 55 3.95 -6.63 6.13
N ASP A 56 3.39 -6.65 4.93
CA ASP A 56 4.07 -6.27 3.70
C ASP A 56 3.41 -5.01 3.15
N CYS A 57 3.74 -3.89 3.80
CA CYS A 57 3.19 -2.58 3.50
C CYS A 57 3.90 -2.08 2.27
N CYS A 58 3.10 -1.62 1.31
CA CYS A 58 3.64 -1.27 0.02
C CYS A 58 4.51 0.00 0.11
N CYS A 59 4.15 0.94 0.98
CA CYS A 59 4.92 2.14 1.30
C CYS A 59 5.44 2.05 2.73
N ARG A 60 6.73 2.35 2.97
CA ARG A 60 7.35 2.21 4.30
C ARG A 60 7.97 3.51 4.79
N GLY A 61 7.27 4.21 5.66
CA GLY A 61 7.80 5.42 6.30
C GLY A 61 7.69 6.66 5.41
N ILE A 62 8.41 6.71 4.29
CA ILE A 62 8.35 7.82 3.32
C ILE A 62 8.06 7.31 1.91
N ARG A 63 7.46 8.18 1.08
CA ARG A 63 7.21 7.91 -0.34
C ARG A 63 8.46 8.17 -1.17
N GLY A 64 8.60 7.42 -2.27
CA GLY A 64 9.59 7.64 -3.32
C GLY A 64 10.49 6.43 -3.63
N ASN A 65 10.31 5.29 -2.95
CA ASN A 65 10.96 4.01 -3.24
C ASN A 65 10.14 3.23 -4.29
N VAL A 66 10.23 3.67 -5.54
CA VAL A 66 9.38 3.18 -6.64
C VAL A 66 9.82 1.82 -7.14
N ASP A 67 11.11 1.52 -7.08
CA ASP A 67 11.62 0.21 -7.49
C ASP A 67 11.51 -0.86 -6.40
N GLY A 68 11.05 -0.47 -5.20
CA GLY A 68 10.76 -1.37 -4.08
C GLY A 68 12.03 -1.95 -3.46
N ASP A 69 13.13 -1.20 -3.46
CA ASP A 69 14.38 -1.62 -2.85
C ASP A 69 14.22 -1.84 -1.34
N ALA A 70 14.96 -2.80 -0.80
CA ALA A 70 14.79 -3.24 0.58
C ALA A 70 15.30 -2.23 1.63
N ASN A 71 16.12 -1.26 1.23
CA ASN A 71 16.66 -0.24 2.12
C ASN A 71 15.81 1.03 2.17
N ASP A 72 14.80 1.14 1.30
CA ASP A 72 13.92 2.29 1.24
C ASP A 72 14.67 3.60 0.93
N GLU A 73 15.57 3.53 -0.07
CA GLU A 73 16.48 4.61 -0.40
C GLU A 73 16.01 5.36 -1.65
N ILE A 74 15.54 6.59 -1.46
CA ILE A 74 15.24 7.49 -2.59
C ILE A 74 16.52 7.81 -3.38
N ASN A 75 16.60 7.29 -4.59
CA ASN A 75 17.74 7.45 -5.48
C ASN A 75 17.31 7.49 -6.98
N ILE A 76 18.29 7.42 -7.88
CA ILE A 76 18.02 7.55 -9.32
C ILE A 76 17.29 6.32 -9.90
N ALA A 77 17.42 5.16 -9.27
CA ALA A 77 16.76 3.93 -9.69
C ALA A 77 15.23 4.06 -9.62
N ASP A 78 14.70 4.77 -8.63
CA ASP A 78 13.25 5.04 -8.48
C ASP A 78 12.69 5.80 -9.67
N ILE A 79 13.40 6.84 -10.11
CA ILE A 79 12.98 7.65 -11.26
C ILE A 79 13.04 6.81 -12.54
N VAL A 80 14.08 6.01 -12.70
CA VAL A 80 14.19 5.10 -13.86
C VAL A 80 13.04 4.10 -13.85
N HIS A 81 12.72 3.52 -12.69
CA HIS A 81 11.63 2.58 -12.55
C HIS A 81 10.27 3.22 -12.83
N PHE A 82 10.01 4.42 -12.32
CA PHE A 82 8.80 5.19 -12.60
C PHE A 82 8.64 5.43 -14.11
N ILE A 83 9.72 5.84 -14.78
CA ILE A 83 9.72 6.08 -16.23
C ILE A 83 9.45 4.77 -16.97
N ASP A 84 10.14 3.69 -16.62
CA ASP A 84 9.96 2.38 -17.25
C ASP A 84 8.51 1.90 -17.11
N ILE A 85 7.91 1.93 -15.91
CA ILE A 85 6.51 1.53 -15.75
C ILE A 85 5.54 2.49 -16.46
N SER A 86 5.84 3.79 -16.54
CA SER A 86 5.01 4.78 -17.25
C SER A 86 4.95 4.56 -18.77
N PHE A 87 6.00 4.00 -19.37
CA PHE A 87 6.06 3.75 -20.82
C PHE A 87 5.75 2.30 -21.21
N TYR A 88 6.01 1.33 -20.33
CA TYR A 88 5.88 -0.09 -20.62
C TYR A 88 4.64 -0.75 -20.01
N CYS A 89 3.96 -0.11 -19.06
CA CYS A 89 2.71 -0.61 -18.51
C CYS A 89 1.52 0.23 -18.96
N ASP A 90 0.62 -0.39 -19.72
CA ASP A 90 -0.69 0.14 -20.04
C ASP A 90 -1.79 -0.43 -19.12
N ILE A 91 -1.97 -1.75 -19.06
CA ILE A 91 -3.18 -2.36 -18.48
C ILE A 91 -2.90 -3.54 -17.52
N PHE A 92 -1.64 -3.98 -17.37
CA PHE A 92 -1.29 -5.22 -16.67
C PHE A 92 -0.19 -5.14 -15.59
N CYS A 93 0.55 -4.04 -15.41
CA CYS A 93 1.25 -3.85 -14.12
C CYS A 93 0.24 -3.29 -13.13
N THR A 94 -0.13 -4.14 -12.20
CA THR A 94 -0.63 -3.66 -10.92
C THR A 94 0.49 -2.84 -10.31
N PHE A 95 0.29 -1.54 -10.12
CA PHE A 95 1.10 -0.77 -9.18
C PHE A 95 0.93 -1.45 -7.82
N THR A 96 1.90 -2.30 -7.47
CA THR A 96 1.88 -3.04 -6.21
C THR A 96 1.95 -2.08 -5.03
N CYS A 97 2.53 -0.89 -5.27
CA CYS A 97 2.34 0.26 -4.42
C CYS A 97 2.04 1.55 -5.18
N ILE A 98 0.84 2.13 -4.97
CA ILE A 98 0.46 3.42 -5.55
C ILE A 98 1.07 4.58 -4.75
N GLU A 99 1.24 4.42 -3.44
CA GLU A 99 1.76 5.50 -2.60
C GLU A 99 3.22 5.85 -2.92
N GLU A 100 4.04 4.86 -3.26
CA GLU A 100 5.45 5.08 -3.62
C GLU A 100 5.62 5.85 -4.94
N VAL A 101 4.63 5.76 -5.85
CA VAL A 101 4.63 6.50 -7.12
C VAL A 101 3.88 7.83 -7.05
N ASP A 102 2.89 7.98 -6.17
CA ASP A 102 2.23 9.27 -5.85
C ASP A 102 3.11 10.05 -4.84
N MET A 103 4.30 10.45 -5.27
CA MET A 103 5.37 10.99 -4.41
C MET A 103 5.00 12.31 -3.72
N ASP A 104 4.11 13.10 -4.33
CA ASP A 104 3.63 14.35 -3.75
C ASP A 104 2.33 14.20 -2.93
N ALA A 105 1.81 12.97 -2.83
CA ALA A 105 0.57 12.62 -2.16
C ALA A 105 -0.66 13.41 -2.68
N SER A 106 -0.66 13.78 -3.96
CA SER A 106 -1.78 14.42 -4.62
C SER A 106 -2.98 13.50 -4.80
N GLY A 107 -2.77 12.18 -4.71
CA GLY A 107 -3.78 11.16 -4.98
C GLY A 107 -3.95 10.86 -6.47
N GLY A 108 -3.08 11.41 -7.31
CA GLY A 108 -2.94 11.08 -8.73
C GLY A 108 -1.50 10.69 -9.04
N ILE A 109 -1.31 9.88 -10.09
CA ILE A 109 0.03 9.57 -10.60
C ILE A 109 0.22 10.39 -11.87
N ASP A 110 1.12 11.37 -11.85
CA ASP A 110 1.46 12.19 -13.00
C ASP A 110 2.92 12.69 -12.99
N ILE A 111 3.24 13.65 -13.85
CA ILE A 111 4.61 14.18 -13.98
C ILE A 111 5.04 15.01 -12.75
N GLY A 112 4.07 15.51 -11.97
CA GLY A 112 4.26 16.21 -10.71
C GLY A 112 5.03 15.37 -9.70
N ASP A 113 4.77 14.06 -9.65
CA ASP A 113 5.46 13.11 -8.77
C ASP A 113 6.97 13.08 -9.04
N ILE A 114 7.34 12.91 -10.31
CA ILE A 114 8.76 12.92 -10.70
C ILE A 114 9.38 14.29 -10.42
N VAL A 115 8.68 15.39 -10.71
CA VAL A 115 9.20 16.74 -10.45
C VAL A 115 9.44 16.95 -8.95
N TYR A 116 8.56 16.41 -8.10
CA TYR A 116 8.67 16.47 -6.65
C TYR A 116 9.95 15.76 -6.16
N ILE A 117 10.13 14.49 -6.50
CA ILE A 117 11.26 13.70 -5.98
C ILE A 117 12.59 14.17 -6.54
N VAL A 118 12.65 14.58 -7.81
CA VAL A 118 13.85 15.16 -8.42
C VAL A 118 14.24 16.44 -7.69
N SER A 119 13.27 17.30 -7.37
CA SER A 119 13.54 18.53 -6.64
C SER A 119 14.13 18.24 -5.25
N TYR A 120 13.61 17.23 -4.54
CA TYR A 120 14.16 16.77 -3.27
C TYR A 120 15.59 16.23 -3.41
N MET A 121 15.83 15.33 -4.37
CA MET A 121 17.15 14.70 -4.59
C MET A 121 18.28 15.70 -4.85
N PHE A 122 17.96 16.82 -5.51
CA PHE A 122 18.93 17.89 -5.79
C PHE A 122 18.90 19.03 -4.76
N GLY A 123 18.19 18.87 -3.63
CA GLY A 123 18.17 19.81 -2.51
C GLY A 123 17.37 21.09 -2.76
N GLY A 124 16.56 21.14 -3.83
CA GLY A 124 15.71 22.27 -4.18
C GLY A 124 14.26 22.13 -3.74
N GLY A 125 13.85 20.94 -3.33
CA GLY A 125 12.46 20.57 -3.02
C GLY A 125 12.18 20.32 -1.53
N PRO A 126 10.90 20.14 -1.17
CA PRO A 126 10.48 19.71 0.16
C PRO A 126 10.97 18.28 0.48
N ALA A 127 10.94 17.90 1.77
CA ALA A 127 11.25 16.54 2.19
C ALA A 127 10.16 15.55 1.70
N PRO A 128 10.48 14.25 1.54
CA PRO A 128 9.53 13.22 1.12
C PRO A 128 8.30 13.18 2.01
N VAL A 129 7.13 12.97 1.40
CA VAL A 129 5.88 12.84 2.14
C VAL A 129 5.87 11.49 2.86
N ALA A 130 5.31 11.46 4.07
CA ALA A 130 5.12 10.21 4.78
C ALA A 130 4.07 9.33 4.10
N CYS A 131 4.20 8.00 4.23
CA CYS A 131 3.14 7.07 3.83
C CYS A 131 1.85 7.35 4.61
N SER A 132 0.70 7.04 4.01
CA SER A 132 -0.61 7.35 4.58
C SER A 132 -1.11 6.16 5.41
N ASN A 133 -1.31 6.35 6.72
CA ASN A 133 -1.82 5.31 7.63
C ASN A 133 -3.32 5.05 7.44
#